data_AF-A0A7C9KQU7-F1
#
_entry.id   AF-A0A7C9KQU7-F1
#
_cell.length_a   1.000
_cell.length_b   1.000
_cell.length_c   1.000
_cell.angle_alpha   90.00
_cell.angle_beta   90.00
_cell.angle_gamma   90.00
#
_symmetry.space_group_name_H-M   'P 1'
#
loop_
_entity.id
_entity.type
_entity.pdbx_description
1 polymer ?
#
loop_
_entity_poly.entity_id
_entity_poly.type
_entity_poly.pdbx_seq_one_letter_code
_entity_poly.pdbx_strand_id
1 'polypeptide(L)'
;MKTQILHFDLAQGHLRTQSSQLSLWVGEHNVPLQEHDESSLARAAADNPAIDMVLRYGSHGISHFAEIPEHYFLPHHVTLIKVVGDKSGPYRSSLPVLYHLSYHIPNAHLRRYAKRNIEKLAVNNMGVALPGKLSALGVNSQHLV
;
A
#
# COMPACT_ATOMS: atom_id res chain seq x y z
N MET A 1 -0.08 -17.46 12.35
CA MET A 1 0.84 -16.43 11.83
C MET A 1 0.00 -15.26 11.36
N LYS A 2 0.39 -14.02 11.63
CA LYS A 2 -0.42 -12.86 11.26
C LYS A 2 -0.21 -12.52 9.78
N THR A 3 -1.30 -12.31 9.07
CA THR A 3 -1.36 -11.98 7.64
C THR A 3 -1.92 -10.58 7.46
N GLN A 4 -1.47 -9.91 6.41
CA GLN A 4 -1.99 -8.63 5.95
C GLN A 4 -2.51 -8.80 4.54
N ILE A 5 -3.72 -8.30 4.28
CA ILE A 5 -4.32 -8.34 2.95
C ILE A 5 -4.03 -7.01 2.27
N LEU A 6 -3.45 -7.07 1.08
CA LEU A 6 -3.31 -5.91 0.20
C LEU A 6 -4.30 -6.02 -0.95
N HIS A 7 -4.91 -4.89 -1.29
CA HIS A 7 -5.92 -4.78 -2.35
C HIS A 7 -5.41 -3.84 -3.43
N PHE A 8 -5.69 -4.17 -4.69
CA PHE A 8 -5.15 -3.47 -5.85
C PHE A 8 -6.26 -3.09 -6.82
N ASP A 9 -6.26 -1.81 -7.21
CA ASP A 9 -7.04 -1.31 -8.34
C ASP A 9 -6.24 -1.54 -9.63
N LEU A 10 -6.53 -2.65 -10.28
CA LEU A 10 -5.91 -3.06 -11.53
C LEU A 10 -6.92 -2.99 -12.71
N ALA A 11 -8.15 -2.53 -12.46
CA ALA A 11 -9.21 -2.53 -13.47
C ALA A 11 -9.05 -1.46 -14.55
N GLN A 12 -8.26 -0.41 -14.30
CA GLN A 12 -8.08 0.70 -15.26
C GLN A 12 -6.94 0.49 -16.28
N GLY A 13 -6.16 -0.59 -16.17
CA GLY A 13 -5.16 -0.97 -17.17
C GLY A 13 -5.75 -1.87 -18.27
N HIS A 14 -5.04 -2.04 -19.38
CA HIS A 14 -5.31 -3.04 -20.45
C HIS A 14 -5.22 -4.51 -19.97
N LEU A 15 -5.47 -4.74 -18.69
CA LEU A 15 -5.28 -5.97 -17.93
C LEU A 15 -6.41 -6.98 -18.13
N ARG A 16 -7.65 -6.50 -18.28
CA ARG A 16 -8.80 -7.40 -18.53
C ARG A 16 -8.71 -8.16 -19.85
N THR A 17 -7.85 -7.73 -20.77
CA THR A 17 -7.75 -8.30 -22.12
C THR A 17 -6.55 -9.22 -22.32
N GLN A 18 -5.68 -9.39 -21.32
CA GLN A 18 -4.59 -10.37 -21.37
C GLN A 18 -4.67 -11.31 -20.17
N SER A 19 -4.96 -12.59 -20.46
CA SER A 19 -4.99 -13.72 -19.51
C SER A 19 -3.58 -14.05 -18.98
N SER A 20 -2.87 -13.04 -18.48
CA SER A 20 -1.56 -13.20 -17.85
C SER A 20 -1.75 -13.49 -16.36
N GLN A 21 -1.15 -14.56 -15.85
CA GLN A 21 -1.13 -14.79 -14.42
C GLN A 21 -0.40 -13.63 -13.74
N LEU A 22 -1.05 -13.01 -12.75
CA LEU A 22 -0.47 -11.90 -12.00
C LEU A 22 0.20 -12.40 -10.72
N SER A 23 1.37 -11.83 -10.42
CA SER A 23 2.13 -12.10 -9.21
C SER A 23 2.46 -10.80 -8.49
N LEU A 24 2.32 -10.82 -7.17
CA LEU A 24 2.77 -9.77 -6.29
C LEU A 24 4.18 -10.10 -5.78
N TRP A 25 5.08 -9.13 -5.84
CA TRP A 25 6.36 -9.21 -5.14
C TRP A 25 6.39 -8.23 -3.97
N VAL A 26 6.83 -8.72 -2.82
CA VAL A 26 7.12 -7.93 -1.61
C VAL A 26 8.57 -8.17 -1.24
N GLY A 27 9.43 -7.20 -1.56
CA GLY A 27 10.88 -7.41 -1.52
C GLY A 27 11.28 -8.54 -2.48
N GLU A 28 11.83 -9.60 -1.92
CA GLU A 28 12.28 -10.80 -2.65
C GLU A 28 11.21 -11.91 -2.69
N HIS A 29 10.09 -11.74 -1.99
CA HIS A 29 9.05 -12.76 -1.89
C HIS A 29 8.01 -12.59 -2.99
N ASN A 30 7.64 -13.70 -3.63
CA ASN A 30 6.57 -13.77 -4.61
C ASN A 30 5.32 -14.39 -3.99
N VAL A 31 4.16 -13.77 -4.24
CA VAL A 31 2.84 -14.23 -3.81
C VAL A 31 1.91 -14.20 -5.02
N PRO A 32 1.11 -15.25 -5.26
CA PRO A 32 0.11 -15.21 -6.32
C PRO A 32 -0.94 -14.14 -6.03
N LEU A 33 -1.28 -13.36 -7.05
CA LEU A 33 -2.33 -12.36 -6.95
C LEU A 33 -3.68 -13.02 -7.29
N GLN A 34 -4.69 -12.80 -6.47
CA GLN A 34 -6.02 -13.38 -6.63
C GLN A 34 -7.01 -12.33 -7.13
N GLU A 35 -7.89 -12.70 -8.05
CA GLU A 35 -9.02 -11.86 -8.45
C GLU A 35 -10.07 -11.82 -7.33
N HIS A 36 -10.65 -10.64 -7.13
CA HIS A 36 -11.84 -10.49 -6.31
C HIS A 36 -13.06 -11.00 -7.07
N ASP A 37 -13.81 -11.90 -6.43
CA ASP A 37 -15.22 -12.12 -6.73
C ASP A 37 -16.10 -11.15 -5.90
N GLU A 38 -17.41 -11.16 -6.16
CA GLU A 38 -18.36 -10.31 -5.43
C GLU A 38 -18.32 -10.57 -3.91
N SER A 39 -18.10 -11.83 -3.50
CA SER A 39 -18.13 -12.25 -2.10
C SER A 39 -16.91 -11.77 -1.31
N SER A 40 -15.71 -11.90 -1.87
CA SER A 40 -14.44 -11.47 -1.28
C SER A 40 -14.34 -9.95 -1.25
N LEU A 41 -14.87 -9.26 -2.27
CA LEU A 41 -14.90 -7.81 -2.31
C LEU A 41 -15.84 -7.24 -1.24
N ALA A 42 -17.03 -7.83 -1.07
CA ALA A 42 -17.98 -7.45 -0.02
C ALA A 42 -17.37 -7.64 1.39
N ARG A 43 -16.63 -8.74 1.60
CA ARG A 43 -15.91 -8.98 2.87
C ARG A 43 -14.82 -7.94 3.09
N ALA A 44 -14.02 -7.64 2.06
CA ALA A 44 -12.98 -6.63 2.14
C ALA A 44 -13.53 -5.25 2.48
N ALA A 45 -14.69 -4.88 1.93
CA ALA A 45 -15.37 -3.64 2.25
C ALA A 45 -15.86 -3.61 3.72
N ALA A 46 -16.43 -4.70 4.21
CA ALA A 46 -16.88 -4.80 5.59
C ALA A 46 -15.73 -4.65 6.61
N ASP A 47 -14.56 -5.20 6.29
CA ASP A 47 -13.40 -5.22 7.19
C ASP A 47 -12.51 -3.97 7.04
N ASN A 48 -12.64 -3.22 5.95
CA ASN A 48 -11.78 -2.07 5.65
C ASN A 48 -12.60 -0.85 5.17
N PRO A 49 -12.81 0.15 6.04
CA PRO A 49 -13.57 1.37 5.70
C PRO A 49 -13.02 2.14 4.50
N ALA A 50 -11.71 2.07 4.23
CA ALA A 50 -11.13 2.73 3.06
C ALA A 50 -11.57 2.04 1.76
N ILE A 51 -11.66 0.71 1.77
CA ILE A 51 -12.14 -0.06 0.60
C ILE A 51 -13.63 0.19 0.38
N ASP A 52 -14.43 0.14 1.45
CA ASP A 52 -15.87 0.46 1.37
C ASP A 52 -16.10 1.86 0.79
N MET A 53 -15.36 2.85 1.27
CA MET A 53 -15.41 4.22 0.73
C MET A 53 -15.09 4.24 -0.77
N VAL A 54 -13.98 3.61 -1.15
CA VAL A 54 -13.52 3.53 -2.54
C VAL A 54 -14.58 2.90 -3.46
N LEU A 55 -15.24 1.83 -3.01
CA LEU A 55 -16.30 1.15 -3.76
C LEU A 55 -17.58 1.99 -3.90
N ARG A 56 -17.98 2.70 -2.86
CA ARG A 56 -19.20 3.56 -2.90
C ARG A 56 -19.07 4.74 -3.85
N TYR A 57 -17.88 5.33 -3.95
CA TYR A 57 -17.65 6.53 -4.78
C TYR A 57 -17.23 6.20 -6.23
N GLY A 58 -17.05 4.92 -6.57
CA GLY A 58 -16.92 4.43 -7.95
C GLY A 58 -15.71 4.94 -8.74
N SER A 59 -14.75 5.63 -8.11
CA SER A 59 -13.57 6.18 -8.78
C SER A 59 -12.48 5.14 -9.07
N HIS A 60 -12.60 3.94 -8.50
CA HIS A 60 -11.59 2.89 -8.53
C HIS A 60 -12.23 1.51 -8.72
N GLY A 61 -11.54 0.62 -9.42
CA GLY A 61 -11.99 -0.75 -9.65
C GLY A 61 -11.07 -1.75 -8.96
N ILE A 62 -11.18 -1.84 -7.62
CA ILE A 62 -10.48 -2.88 -6.85
C ILE A 62 -10.84 -4.23 -7.43
N SER A 63 -9.85 -4.92 -7.98
CA SER A 63 -10.06 -6.13 -8.76
C SER A 63 -9.25 -7.31 -8.27
N HIS A 64 -8.19 -7.07 -7.50
CA HIS A 64 -7.31 -8.12 -7.03
C HIS A 64 -6.86 -7.91 -5.59
N PHE A 65 -6.50 -9.00 -4.93
CA PHE A 65 -5.91 -8.99 -3.60
C PHE A 65 -4.81 -10.04 -3.45
N ALA A 66 -4.01 -9.89 -2.39
CA ALA A 66 -3.11 -10.92 -1.92
C ALA A 66 -3.07 -10.93 -0.40
N GLU A 67 -3.05 -12.14 0.16
CA GLU A 67 -2.75 -12.37 1.57
C GLU A 67 -1.24 -12.52 1.75
N ILE A 68 -0.66 -11.68 2.59
CA ILE A 68 0.78 -11.54 2.72
C ILE A 68 1.16 -11.82 4.17
N PRO A 69 2.07 -12.76 4.44
CA PRO A 69 2.60 -12.94 5.78
C PRO A 69 3.25 -11.65 6.29
N GLU A 70 2.93 -11.24 7.53
CA GLU A 70 3.43 -9.96 8.08
C GLU A 70 4.96 -9.87 8.10
N HIS A 71 5.65 -11.01 8.19
CA HIS A 71 7.12 -11.08 8.18
C HIS A 71 7.77 -10.72 6.84
N TYR A 72 7.00 -10.60 5.75
CA TYR A 72 7.51 -10.08 4.47
C TYR A 72 7.75 -8.56 4.53
N PHE A 73 7.11 -7.86 5.47
CA PHE A 73 7.33 -6.43 5.70
C PHE A 73 8.43 -6.24 6.73
N LEU A 74 9.63 -5.89 6.26
CA LEU A 74 10.78 -5.72 7.14
C LEU A 74 10.58 -4.52 8.07
N PRO A 75 10.68 -4.68 9.41
CA PRO A 75 10.31 -3.63 10.38
C PRO A 75 11.23 -2.40 10.35
N HIS A 76 12.40 -2.51 9.72
CA HIS A 76 13.41 -1.46 9.67
C HIS A 76 13.84 -1.08 8.25
N HIS A 77 13.27 -1.72 7.22
CA HIS A 77 13.63 -1.47 5.82
C HIS A 77 12.42 -1.08 5.01
N VAL A 78 12.59 -0.07 4.15
CA VAL A 78 11.61 0.23 3.12
C VAL A 78 11.53 -0.98 2.19
N THR A 79 10.32 -1.50 2.00
CA THR A 79 10.09 -2.72 1.23
C THR A 79 9.41 -2.36 -0.10
N LEU A 80 10.00 -2.76 -1.23
CA LEU A 80 9.41 -2.58 -2.54
C LEU A 80 8.25 -3.55 -2.73
N ILE A 81 7.12 -3.04 -3.19
CA ILE A 81 5.95 -3.83 -3.58
C ILE A 81 5.73 -3.61 -5.07
N LYS A 82 5.65 -4.69 -5.85
CA LYS A 82 5.37 -4.62 -7.29
C LYS A 82 4.39 -5.70 -7.73
N VAL A 83 3.42 -5.33 -8.56
CA VAL A 83 2.55 -6.29 -9.25
C VAL A 83 3.07 -6.47 -10.66
N VAL A 84 3.33 -7.71 -11.04
CA VAL A 84 3.83 -8.08 -12.36
C VAL A 84 2.96 -9.16 -12.97
N GLY A 85 2.89 -9.23 -14.30
CA GLY A 85 2.28 -10.36 -14.99
C GLY A 85 3.25 -11.11 -15.88
N ASP A 86 2.75 -12.21 -16.42
CA ASP A 86 3.48 -13.07 -17.35
C ASP A 86 4.03 -12.32 -18.56
N LYS A 87 5.07 -12.91 -19.14
CA LYS A 87 5.78 -12.38 -20.30
C LYS A 87 4.93 -12.59 -21.56
N SER A 88 4.15 -11.60 -21.99
CA SER A 88 3.42 -11.62 -23.26
C SER A 88 3.96 -10.55 -24.22
N GLY A 89 4.70 -10.95 -25.26
CA GLY A 89 5.15 -10.04 -26.32
C GLY A 89 5.92 -10.73 -27.47
N PRO A 90 5.79 -10.25 -28.73
CA PRO A 90 6.46 -10.84 -29.90
C PRO A 90 7.98 -10.63 -29.89
N TYR A 91 8.42 -9.56 -29.21
CA TYR A 91 9.80 -9.35 -28.84
C TYR A 91 9.96 -9.83 -27.41
N ARG A 92 10.76 -10.88 -27.21
CA ARG A 92 11.14 -11.41 -25.90
C ARG A 92 11.95 -10.36 -25.12
N SER A 93 11.33 -9.26 -24.70
CA SER A 93 11.89 -8.46 -23.63
C SER A 93 11.95 -9.39 -22.41
N SER A 94 13.13 -9.54 -21.81
CA SER A 94 13.38 -10.52 -20.75
C SER A 94 12.63 -10.22 -19.44
N LEU A 95 12.03 -9.02 -19.34
CA LEU A 95 11.42 -8.48 -18.15
C LEU A 95 9.90 -8.71 -18.13
N PRO A 96 9.32 -8.99 -16.96
CA PRO A 96 7.87 -9.14 -16.80
C PRO A 96 7.16 -7.79 -16.96
N VAL A 97 5.87 -7.83 -17.32
CA VAL A 97 5.04 -6.62 -17.44
C VAL A 97 4.77 -6.07 -16.05
N LEU A 98 5.10 -4.80 -15.80
CA LEU A 98 4.88 -4.13 -14.50
C LEU A 98 3.55 -3.38 -14.50
N TYR A 99 2.67 -3.73 -13.57
CA TYR A 99 1.34 -3.14 -13.45
C TYR A 99 1.19 -2.17 -12.28
N HIS A 100 1.92 -2.41 -11.19
CA HIS A 100 1.89 -1.54 -10.01
C HIS A 100 3.25 -1.52 -9.33
N LEU A 101 3.61 -0.36 -8.77
CA LEU A 101 4.83 -0.16 -8.00
C LEU A 101 4.54 0.74 -6.79
N SER A 102 4.84 0.26 -5.59
CA SER A 102 4.74 1.04 -4.37
C SER A 102 5.82 0.64 -3.36
N TYR A 103 5.94 1.43 -2.29
CA TYR A 103 6.88 1.18 -1.21
C TYR A 103 6.14 1.10 0.12
N HIS A 104 6.39 0.05 0.88
CA HIS A 104 6.01 -0.02 2.28
C HIS A 104 7.09 0.66 3.12
N ILE A 105 6.69 1.69 3.88
CA ILE A 105 7.55 2.41 4.82
C ILE A 105 7.21 1.94 6.24
N PRO A 106 8.16 1.33 6.97
CA PRO A 106 7.87 0.85 8.31
C PRO A 106 7.52 1.98 9.28
N ASN A 107 6.66 1.67 10.26
CA ASN A 107 6.22 2.62 11.28
C ASN A 107 7.36 3.28 12.05
N ALA A 108 8.49 2.58 12.24
CA ALA A 108 9.66 3.15 12.90
C ALA A 108 10.22 4.37 12.14
N HIS A 109 10.24 4.33 10.80
CA HIS A 109 10.67 5.44 9.96
C HIS A 109 9.68 6.59 10.00
N LEU A 110 8.38 6.29 9.95
CA LEU A 110 7.31 7.29 10.07
C LEU A 110 7.39 8.03 11.41
N ARG A 111 7.57 7.32 12.52
CA ARG A 111 7.74 7.90 13.87
C ARG A 111 9.00 8.76 13.98
N ARG A 112 10.14 8.28 13.46
CA ARG A 112 11.39 9.07 13.43
C ARG A 112 11.25 10.33 12.58
N TYR A 113 10.53 10.27 11.47
CA TYR A 113 10.24 11.44 10.65
C TYR A 113 9.34 12.44 11.39
N ALA A 114 8.27 11.96 12.02
CA ALA A 114 7.38 12.78 12.83
C ALA A 114 8.15 13.50 13.95
N LYS A 115 8.94 12.76 14.75
CA LYS A 115 9.75 13.31 15.84
C LYS A 115 10.68 14.43 15.36
N ARG A 116 11.44 14.20 14.28
CA ARG A 116 12.33 15.21 13.70
C ARG A 116 11.59 16.47 13.25
N ASN A 117 10.38 16.34 12.74
CA ASN A 117 9.58 17.50 12.34
C ASN A 117 9.01 18.25 13.52
N ILE A 118 8.60 17.57 14.59
CA ILE A 118 8.18 18.19 15.85
C ILE A 118 9.33 19.02 16.42
N GLU A 119 10.53 18.44 16.52
CA GLU A 119 11.71 19.13 17.05
C GLU A 119 12.05 20.38 16.22
N LYS A 120 12.03 20.27 14.88
CA LYS A 120 12.23 21.44 14.00
C LYS A 120 11.15 22.51 14.17
N LEU A 121 9.90 22.12 14.36
CA LEU A 121 8.79 23.05 14.56
C LEU A 121 8.84 23.69 15.95
N ALA A 122 9.23 22.96 16.99
CA ALA A 122 9.41 23.50 18.35
C ALA A 122 10.49 24.57 18.41
N VAL A 123 11.59 24.39 17.66
CA VAL A 123 12.66 25.39 17.55
C VAL A 123 12.20 26.65 16.79
N ASN A 124 11.33 26.50 15.80
CA ASN A 124 10.94 27.60 14.90
C ASN A 124 9.64 28.33 15.31
N ASN A 125 8.75 27.67 16.05
CA ASN A 125 7.43 28.20 16.44
C ASN A 125 7.21 28.03 17.95
N MET A 126 7.75 28.95 18.75
CA MET A 126 7.35 29.13 20.15
C MET A 126 5.86 29.55 20.22
N GLY A 127 4.94 28.58 20.14
CA GLY A 127 3.52 28.79 20.47
C GLY A 127 2.49 28.75 19.32
N VAL A 128 2.79 28.21 18.14
CA VAL A 128 1.81 28.11 17.04
C VAL A 128 1.48 26.65 16.69
N ALA A 129 0.18 26.41 16.43
CA ALA A 129 -0.45 25.09 16.23
C ALA A 129 0.29 24.16 15.25
N LEU A 130 0.33 22.87 15.60
CA LEU A 130 0.95 21.82 14.79
C LEU A 130 0.27 21.69 13.42
N PRO A 131 1.04 21.54 12.32
CA PRO A 131 0.49 21.20 11.02
C PRO A 131 -0.31 19.89 11.06
N GLY A 132 -1.48 19.86 10.43
CA GLY A 132 -2.44 18.73 10.50
C GLY A 132 -1.89 17.34 10.13
N LYS A 133 -0.79 17.26 9.35
CA LYS A 133 -0.10 16.00 9.04
C LYS A 133 0.53 15.31 10.25
N LEU A 134 0.89 16.06 11.29
CA LEU A 134 1.44 15.50 12.54
C LEU A 134 0.31 15.02 13.47
N SER A 135 -0.84 15.69 13.45
CA SER A 135 -2.03 15.25 14.19
C SER A 135 -2.49 13.86 13.75
N ALA A 136 -2.46 13.55 12.44
CA ALA A 136 -2.76 12.23 11.90
C ALA A 136 -1.80 11.11 12.37
N LEU A 137 -0.63 11.47 12.92
CA LEU A 137 0.35 10.54 13.50
C LEU A 137 0.24 10.46 15.04
N GLY A 138 -0.83 11.00 15.62
CA GLY A 138 -1.10 11.00 17.07
C GLY A 138 -0.30 12.05 17.85
N VAL A 139 0.30 13.03 17.17
CA VAL A 139 1.10 14.08 17.80
C VAL A 139 0.19 15.25 18.18
N ASN A 140 0.06 15.51 19.48
CA ASN A 140 -0.64 16.66 20.02
C ASN A 140 0.34 17.72 20.61
N SER A 141 -0.21 18.88 20.98
CA SER A 141 0.53 20.04 21.49
C SER A 141 1.32 19.77 22.79
N GLN A 142 1.01 18.69 23.51
CA GLN A 142 1.74 18.29 24.71
C GLN A 142 3.15 17.74 24.40
N HIS A 143 3.41 17.36 23.15
CA HIS A 143 4.74 16.92 22.69
C HIS A 143 5.68 18.06 22.27
N LEU A 144 5.23 19.32 22.38
CA LEU A 144 6.00 20.51 22.01
C LEU A 144 6.58 21.28 23.22
N VAL A 145 6.38 20.79 24.45
CA VAL A 145 6.88 21.38 25.69
C VAL A 145 8.14 20.66 26.17
#